data_AF-A0ABD1K8Q7-F1
#
_entry.id   AF-A0ABD1K8Q7-F1
#
_cell.length_a   1.000
_cell.length_b   1.000
_cell.length_c   1.000
_cell.angle_alpha   90.00
_cell.angle_beta   90.00
_cell.angle_gamma   90.00
#
_symmetry.space_group_name_H-M   'P 1'
#
loop_
_entity.id
_entity.type
_entity.pdbx_description
1 polymer ?
#
loop_
_entity_poly.entity_id
_entity_poly.type
_entity_poly.pdbx_seq_one_letter_code
_entity_poly.pdbx_strand_id
1 'polypeptide(L)'
;MLEKGHVAQVQKTADDFYLEQTKKKLVKRPEKLNEKPSELPAIEVIAPGGSYNPDFFSHQALLQEAHEVEVKKLKAEERLEKQLAVNRQELATEETTFKEQIQGLLDEDEEGEDMTEEMTEDVEDTGVVPSAQQEKKTEKQRKKEKADKKKEQQKVAERKVTSKRQQLFQLRSIQSELKKREQRTCLRQSQRKARQLARKTQPHRLGRLKFQTPDLEVQLSDELAGSLRRLKPEGSVLMDRFRSFQKRNMIEPRERAKFKRKYKLKYVEKRAFKAVT
;
A
#
# COMPACT_ATOMS: atom_id res chain seq x y z
N MET A 1 21.50 -9.21 -35.08
CA MET A 1 22.50 -8.12 -35.22
C MET A 1 22.68 -7.51 -33.84
N LEU A 2 23.86 -7.69 -33.25
CA LEU A 2 24.17 -7.30 -31.87
C LEU A 2 24.46 -5.79 -31.81
N GLU A 3 23.60 -5.03 -31.13
CA GLU A 3 23.86 -3.62 -30.82
C GLU A 3 25.05 -3.54 -29.85
N LYS A 4 26.21 -3.17 -30.39
CA LYS A 4 27.39 -2.82 -29.61
C LYS A 4 27.11 -1.49 -28.91
N GLY A 5 26.82 -1.57 -27.61
CA GLY A 5 26.79 -0.40 -26.73
C GLY A 5 28.06 0.43 -26.89
N HIS A 6 27.91 1.68 -27.33
CA HIS A 6 28.99 2.65 -27.36
C HIS A 6 29.39 2.96 -25.91
N VAL A 7 30.44 2.28 -25.43
CA VAL A 7 31.17 2.70 -24.23
C VAL A 7 31.90 3.97 -24.63
N ALA A 8 31.35 5.12 -24.25
CA ALA A 8 32.03 6.40 -24.36
C ALA A 8 33.39 6.27 -23.65
N GLN A 9 34.46 6.26 -24.43
CA GLN A 9 35.82 6.34 -23.90
C GLN A 9 35.94 7.71 -23.24
N VAL A 10 35.83 7.72 -21.91
CA VAL A 10 36.10 8.91 -21.09
C VAL A 10 37.55 9.27 -21.34
N GLN A 11 37.78 10.30 -22.15
CA GLN A 11 39.09 10.93 -22.30
C GLN A 11 39.62 11.19 -20.90
N LYS A 12 40.86 10.77 -20.61
CA LYS A 12 41.51 11.00 -19.32
C LYS A 12 41.55 12.50 -19.06
N THR A 13 40.54 13.00 -18.36
CA THR A 13 40.49 14.34 -17.80
C THR A 13 41.69 14.48 -16.88
N ALA A 14 42.39 15.62 -16.97
CA ALA A 14 43.62 15.98 -16.25
C ALA A 14 43.87 15.23 -14.93
N ASP A 15 45.13 14.87 -14.68
CA ASP A 15 45.57 14.15 -13.47
C ASP A 15 44.85 14.62 -12.21
N ASP A 16 44.26 13.68 -11.47
CA ASP A 16 43.48 13.96 -10.25
C ASP A 16 44.24 14.87 -9.27
N PHE A 17 45.56 14.67 -9.19
CA PHE A 17 46.47 15.49 -8.40
C PHE A 17 46.47 16.96 -8.82
N TYR A 18 46.52 17.24 -10.13
CA TYR A 18 46.47 18.60 -10.66
C TYR A 18 45.13 19.29 -10.37
N LEU A 19 44.01 18.55 -10.47
CA LEU A 19 42.67 19.05 -10.16
C LEU A 19 42.50 19.33 -8.65
N GLU A 20 43.11 18.54 -7.79
CA GLU A 20 43.16 18.79 -6.35
C GLU A 20 43.99 20.04 -6.02
N GLN A 21 45.19 20.17 -6.57
CA GLN A 21 46.07 21.33 -6.35
C GLN A 21 45.44 22.63 -6.84
N THR A 22 44.82 22.61 -8.02
CA THR A 22 44.13 23.78 -8.60
C THR A 22 42.75 24.03 -7.98
N LYS A 23 42.29 23.18 -7.04
CA LYS A 23 40.95 23.20 -6.43
C LYS A 23 39.80 23.16 -7.45
N LYS A 24 40.06 22.63 -8.65
CA LYS A 24 39.07 22.46 -9.74
C LYS A 24 38.40 21.08 -9.71
N LYS A 25 38.78 20.22 -8.76
CA LYS A 25 38.16 18.91 -8.59
C LYS A 25 36.70 19.05 -8.17
N LEU A 26 35.81 18.52 -9.01
CA LEU A 26 34.38 18.43 -8.70
C LEU A 26 34.16 17.39 -7.59
N VAL A 27 33.27 17.70 -6.66
CA VAL A 27 32.85 16.75 -5.61
C VAL A 27 32.12 15.57 -6.28
N LYS A 28 32.54 14.34 -5.95
CA LYS A 28 31.88 13.12 -6.45
C LYS A 28 30.44 13.07 -5.96
N ARG A 29 29.49 12.96 -6.89
CA ARG A 29 28.06 12.83 -6.57
C ARG A 29 27.74 11.41 -6.07
N PRO A 30 26.87 11.25 -5.06
CA PRO A 30 26.37 9.94 -4.65
C PRO A 30 25.66 9.21 -5.79
N GLU A 31 25.85 7.90 -5.89
CA GLU A 31 25.30 7.06 -6.98
C GLU A 31 23.77 7.14 -7.07
N LYS A 32 23.08 7.16 -5.92
CA LYS A 32 21.61 7.26 -5.84
C LYS A 32 21.03 8.51 -6.50
N LEU A 33 21.82 9.58 -6.61
CA LEU A 33 21.36 10.83 -7.23
C LEU A 33 21.36 10.74 -8.76
N ASN A 34 22.06 9.76 -9.34
CA ASN A 34 22.06 9.49 -10.77
C ASN A 34 20.90 8.58 -11.20
N GLU A 35 20.26 7.88 -10.25
CA GLU A 35 19.11 7.02 -10.51
C GLU A 35 17.87 7.85 -10.86
N LYS A 36 17.24 7.54 -12.00
CA LYS A 36 15.98 8.19 -12.37
C LYS A 36 14.84 7.62 -11.52
N PRO A 37 13.86 8.46 -11.11
CA PRO A 37 12.76 8.02 -10.24
C PRO A 37 11.77 7.08 -10.95
N SER A 38 11.74 7.06 -12.29
CA SER A 38 10.90 6.17 -13.10
C SER A 38 11.59 5.81 -14.41
N GLU A 39 11.21 4.66 -14.98
CA GLU A 39 11.72 4.17 -16.28
C GLU A 39 10.88 4.65 -17.48
N LEU A 40 9.80 5.42 -17.24
CA LEU A 40 8.92 5.93 -18.29
C LEU A 40 9.60 6.95 -19.21
N PRO A 41 9.22 7.01 -20.50
CA PRO A 41 9.71 8.05 -21.41
C PRO A 41 9.24 9.44 -20.95
N ALA A 42 10.01 10.46 -21.33
CA ALA A 42 9.68 11.83 -20.95
C ALA A 42 8.37 12.34 -21.61
N ILE A 43 8.07 11.81 -22.79
CA ILE A 43 6.91 12.17 -23.62
C ILE A 43 6.20 10.88 -23.96
N GLU A 44 4.91 10.82 -23.66
CA GLU A 44 4.06 9.71 -24.07
C GLU A 44 3.46 10.05 -25.43
N VAL A 45 3.54 9.09 -26.35
CA VAL A 45 2.96 9.24 -27.69
C VAL A 45 1.56 8.65 -27.65
N ILE A 46 0.58 9.43 -28.10
CA ILE A 46 -0.82 9.01 -28.19
C ILE A 46 -0.94 7.91 -29.26
N ALA A 47 -1.97 7.06 -29.15
CA ALA A 47 -2.30 6.07 -30.17
C ALA A 47 -2.53 6.72 -31.55
N PRO A 48 -2.31 5.99 -32.66
CA PRO A 48 -2.46 6.52 -34.03
C PRO A 48 -3.87 7.05 -34.34
N GLY A 49 -4.89 6.57 -33.61
CA GLY A 49 -6.26 7.06 -33.72
C GLY A 49 -6.45 8.53 -33.35
N GLY A 50 -5.49 9.13 -32.63
CA GLY A 50 -5.48 10.57 -32.29
C GLY A 50 -4.78 11.43 -33.34
N SER A 51 -4.37 10.83 -34.46
CA SER A 51 -3.85 11.61 -35.58
C SER A 51 -4.98 12.40 -36.25
N TYR A 52 -4.59 13.45 -36.97
CA TYR A 52 -5.52 14.33 -37.69
C TYR A 52 -6.34 13.60 -38.78
N ASN A 53 -5.77 12.58 -39.42
CA ASN A 53 -6.44 11.76 -40.43
C ASN A 53 -6.16 10.28 -40.14
N PRO A 54 -6.82 9.70 -39.12
CA PRO A 54 -6.57 8.35 -38.67
C PRO A 54 -7.23 7.31 -39.57
N ASP A 55 -6.73 6.07 -39.54
CA ASP A 55 -7.47 4.94 -40.10
C ASP A 55 -8.72 4.66 -39.26
N PHE A 56 -9.80 4.23 -39.90
CA PHE A 56 -11.11 4.03 -39.27
C PHE A 56 -11.02 3.11 -38.04
N PHE A 57 -10.31 1.99 -38.16
CA PHE A 57 -10.17 1.03 -37.07
C PHE A 57 -9.37 1.62 -35.90
N SER A 58 -8.32 2.38 -36.20
CA SER A 58 -7.47 3.00 -35.19
C SER A 58 -8.20 4.10 -34.41
N HIS A 59 -9.03 4.88 -35.10
CA HIS A 59 -9.88 5.92 -34.51
C HIS A 59 -10.96 5.31 -33.63
N GLN A 60 -11.66 4.28 -34.12
CA GLN A 60 -12.68 3.59 -33.34
C GLN A 60 -12.11 2.92 -32.09
N ALA A 61 -10.91 2.33 -32.17
CA ALA A 61 -10.24 1.75 -31.01
C ALA A 61 -9.94 2.81 -29.93
N LEU A 62 -9.43 3.98 -30.33
CA LEU A 62 -9.15 5.07 -29.39
C LEU A 62 -10.44 5.65 -28.78
N LEU A 63 -11.51 5.79 -29.57
CA LEU A 63 -12.82 6.20 -29.08
C LEU A 63 -13.41 5.19 -28.10
N GLN A 64 -13.23 3.88 -28.34
CA GLN A 64 -13.67 2.84 -27.41
C GLN A 64 -12.92 2.95 -26.08
N GLU A 65 -11.59 3.14 -26.10
CA GLU A 65 -10.80 3.34 -24.88
C GLU A 65 -11.27 4.57 -24.08
N ALA A 66 -11.51 5.69 -24.77
CA ALA A 66 -12.06 6.90 -24.13
C ALA A 66 -13.47 6.67 -23.57
N HIS A 67 -14.34 6.00 -24.32
CA HIS A 67 -15.69 5.66 -23.89
C HIS A 67 -15.70 4.77 -22.64
N GLU A 68 -14.82 3.77 -22.55
CA GLU A 68 -14.70 2.94 -21.37
C GLU A 68 -14.32 3.71 -20.11
N VAL A 69 -13.47 4.73 -20.24
CA VAL A 69 -13.09 5.61 -19.13
C VAL A 69 -14.30 6.43 -18.66
N GLU A 70 -15.05 7.02 -19.58
CA GLU A 70 -16.26 7.79 -19.26
C GLU A 70 -17.36 6.93 -18.65
N VAL A 71 -17.61 5.73 -19.19
CA VAL A 71 -18.58 4.78 -18.61
C VAL A 71 -18.19 4.40 -17.17
N LYS A 72 -16.88 4.27 -16.86
CA LYS A 72 -16.43 4.01 -15.50
C LYS A 72 -16.71 5.20 -14.56
N LYS A 73 -16.56 6.44 -15.04
CA LYS A 73 -16.90 7.65 -14.28
C LYS A 73 -18.41 7.74 -14.02
N LEU A 74 -19.24 7.61 -15.06
CA LEU A 74 -20.70 7.61 -14.95
C LEU A 74 -21.20 6.54 -13.97
N LYS A 75 -20.68 5.30 -14.06
CA LYS A 75 -21.03 4.24 -13.10
C LYS A 75 -20.62 4.57 -11.67
N ALA A 76 -19.52 5.30 -11.47
CA ALA A 76 -19.09 5.72 -10.14
C ALA A 76 -20.01 6.83 -9.59
N GLU A 77 -20.43 7.76 -10.44
CA GLU A 77 -21.38 8.81 -10.11
C GLU A 77 -22.75 8.22 -9.77
N GLU A 78 -23.31 7.35 -10.61
CA GLU A 78 -24.58 6.67 -10.33
C GLU A 78 -24.55 5.85 -9.03
N ARG A 79 -23.40 5.23 -8.72
CA ARG A 79 -23.23 4.50 -7.45
C ARG A 79 -23.29 5.45 -6.26
N LEU A 80 -22.64 6.60 -6.36
CA LEU A 80 -22.68 7.63 -5.32
C LEU A 80 -24.08 8.22 -5.19
N GLU A 81 -24.75 8.51 -6.30
CA GLU A 81 -26.13 9.00 -6.30
C GLU A 81 -27.08 7.99 -5.66
N LYS A 82 -26.96 6.70 -5.97
CA LYS A 82 -27.75 5.64 -5.33
C LYS A 82 -27.47 5.51 -3.84
N GLN A 83 -26.22 5.72 -3.41
CA GLN A 83 -25.85 5.71 -1.98
C GLN A 83 -26.36 6.94 -1.24
N LEU A 84 -26.40 8.09 -1.91
CA LEU A 84 -26.92 9.35 -1.36
C LEU A 84 -28.44 9.46 -1.47
N ALA A 85 -29.07 8.66 -2.32
CA ALA A 85 -30.52 8.59 -2.47
C ALA A 85 -31.11 8.04 -1.17
N VAL A 86 -31.54 8.95 -0.30
CA VAL A 86 -32.34 8.62 0.88
C VAL A 86 -33.72 8.17 0.40
N ASN A 87 -34.20 7.04 0.92
CA ASN A 87 -35.57 6.60 0.69
C ASN A 87 -36.52 7.68 1.19
N ARG A 88 -37.31 8.29 0.29
CA ARG A 88 -38.22 9.39 0.66
C ARG A 88 -39.25 8.98 1.73
N GLN A 89 -39.51 7.69 1.88
CA GLN A 89 -40.39 7.10 2.90
C GLN A 89 -39.73 7.00 4.29
N GLU A 90 -38.40 7.04 4.36
CA GLU A 90 -37.61 7.02 5.60
C GLU A 90 -37.21 8.44 6.05
N LEU A 91 -37.61 9.47 5.30
CA LEU A 91 -37.42 10.86 5.74
C LEU A 91 -38.30 11.11 6.97
N ALA A 92 -37.67 11.58 8.05
CA ALA A 92 -38.36 11.91 9.28
C ALA A 92 -39.45 12.96 9.02
N THR A 93 -40.70 12.52 9.08
CA THR A 93 -41.88 13.37 9.21
C THR A 93 -41.83 14.19 10.50
N GLU A 94 -42.53 15.33 10.52
CA GLU A 94 -42.62 16.20 11.69
C GLU A 94 -43.09 15.41 12.94
N GLU A 95 -44.03 14.49 12.76
CA GLU A 95 -44.51 13.59 13.83
C GLU A 95 -43.44 12.65 14.38
N THR A 96 -42.58 12.10 13.51
CA THR A 96 -41.47 11.22 13.94
C THR A 96 -40.39 12.01 14.66
N THR A 97 -40.07 13.23 14.20
CA THR A 97 -39.12 14.11 14.92
C THR A 97 -39.67 14.56 16.27
N PHE A 98 -40.98 14.77 16.38
CA PHE A 98 -41.63 15.12 17.64
C PHE A 98 -41.61 13.95 18.64
N LYS A 99 -41.83 12.71 18.17
CA LYS A 99 -41.72 11.51 19.02
C LYS A 99 -40.29 11.31 19.55
N GLU A 100 -39.27 11.52 18.72
CA GLU A 100 -37.86 11.45 19.15
C GLU A 100 -37.52 12.53 20.20
N GLN A 101 -38.08 13.74 20.07
CA GLN A 101 -37.89 14.82 21.04
C GLN A 101 -38.55 14.55 22.40
N ILE A 102 -39.58 13.71 22.43
CA ILE A 102 -40.29 13.31 23.65
C ILE A 102 -39.66 12.07 24.29
N GLN A 103 -38.97 11.24 23.49
CA GLN A 103 -38.31 10.03 23.97
C GLN A 103 -37.15 10.38 24.92
N GLY A 104 -37.27 9.97 26.18
CA GLY A 104 -36.33 10.32 27.26
C GLY A 104 -36.80 11.45 28.19
N LEU A 105 -37.99 12.03 27.96
CA LEU A 105 -38.65 12.89 28.95
C LEU A 105 -39.61 12.11 29.87
N LEU A 106 -39.94 10.87 29.51
CA LEU A 106 -40.47 9.87 30.44
C LEU A 106 -39.29 9.01 30.90
N ASP A 107 -38.95 9.10 32.18
CA ASP A 107 -38.06 8.16 32.85
C ASP A 107 -38.78 6.79 32.90
N GLU A 108 -38.26 5.81 32.17
CA GLU A 108 -38.57 4.40 32.42
C GLU A 108 -37.83 4.02 33.71
N ASP A 109 -38.42 4.40 34.85
CA ASP A 109 -38.10 3.83 36.16
C ASP A 109 -38.56 2.37 36.18
N GLU A 110 -37.68 1.45 35.76
CA GLU A 110 -37.82 0.03 36.10
C GLU A 110 -36.44 -0.51 36.55
N GLU A 111 -36.17 -0.22 37.82
CA GLU A 111 -35.62 -1.09 38.85
C GLU A 111 -34.98 -2.42 38.39
N GLY A 112 -33.69 -2.59 38.72
CA GLY A 112 -32.96 -3.84 38.54
C GLY A 112 -31.66 -3.85 39.34
N GLU A 113 -31.83 -3.86 40.66
CA GLU A 113 -30.81 -3.93 41.71
C GLU A 113 -29.79 -5.08 41.52
N ASP A 114 -28.57 -4.78 41.94
CA ASP A 114 -27.59 -5.61 42.65
C ASP A 114 -27.64 -7.14 42.54
N MET A 115 -26.52 -7.71 42.07
CA MET A 115 -26.08 -9.04 42.51
C MET A 115 -24.60 -8.98 42.88
N THR A 116 -24.37 -8.77 44.17
CA THR A 116 -23.13 -8.96 44.91
C THR A 116 -22.76 -10.44 45.07
N GLU A 117 -21.47 -10.65 45.36
CA GLU A 117 -20.88 -11.70 46.21
C GLU A 117 -20.83 -13.16 45.68
N GLU A 118 -19.61 -13.62 45.36
CA GLU A 118 -18.70 -14.40 46.23
C GLU A 118 -18.98 -15.92 46.18
N MET A 119 -18.03 -16.67 45.59
CA MET A 119 -17.92 -18.11 45.79
C MET A 119 -16.66 -18.42 46.59
N THR A 120 -16.95 -18.87 47.80
CA THR A 120 -16.19 -19.50 48.86
C THR A 120 -14.93 -20.30 48.48
N GLU A 121 -13.92 -20.08 49.32
CA GLU A 121 -12.81 -20.97 49.64
C GLU A 121 -13.27 -22.40 49.98
N ASP A 122 -12.45 -23.40 49.67
CA ASP A 122 -11.95 -24.27 50.74
C ASP A 122 -10.88 -25.30 50.30
N VAL A 123 -10.07 -25.64 51.31
CA VAL A 123 -9.18 -26.79 51.51
C VAL A 123 -7.69 -26.60 51.19
N GLU A 124 -7.00 -26.14 52.23
CA GLU A 124 -5.60 -26.46 52.50
C GLU A 124 -5.35 -27.98 52.53
N ASP A 125 -4.24 -28.43 51.97
CA ASP A 125 -3.59 -29.64 52.47
C ASP A 125 -2.05 -29.53 52.36
N THR A 126 -1.47 -29.34 53.54
CA THR A 126 -0.24 -29.95 54.05
C THR A 126 1.12 -29.74 53.35
N GLY A 127 1.97 -29.00 54.06
CA GLY A 127 3.18 -29.61 54.62
C GLY A 127 4.45 -29.54 53.78
N VAL A 128 5.12 -28.38 53.79
CA VAL A 128 6.55 -28.29 53.46
C VAL A 128 7.35 -28.63 54.72
N VAL A 129 7.87 -29.86 54.79
CA VAL A 129 8.92 -30.28 55.75
C VAL A 129 9.87 -31.28 55.06
N PRO A 130 11.07 -31.51 55.59
CA PRO A 130 12.35 -30.92 55.19
C PRO A 130 13.19 -31.86 54.30
N SER A 131 14.31 -31.36 53.79
CA SER A 131 15.38 -32.15 53.15
C SER A 131 15.80 -33.35 54.02
N ALA A 132 15.26 -34.54 53.73
CA ALA A 132 15.67 -35.79 54.33
C ALA A 132 17.13 -36.11 53.94
N GLN A 133 18.00 -36.27 54.95
CA GLN A 133 19.33 -36.83 54.75
C GLN A 133 19.17 -38.23 54.15
N GLN A 134 19.76 -38.45 52.97
CA GLN A 134 19.67 -39.73 52.28
C GLN A 134 20.33 -40.84 53.11
N GLU A 135 19.51 -41.73 53.66
CA GLU A 135 19.98 -42.97 54.26
C GLU A 135 20.79 -43.78 53.23
N LYS A 136 21.90 -44.37 53.66
CA LYS A 136 22.77 -45.17 52.79
C LYS A 136 22.00 -46.40 52.30
N LYS A 137 21.74 -46.45 50.99
CA LYS A 137 21.05 -47.57 50.33
C LYS A 137 21.73 -48.91 50.63
N THR A 138 20.94 -49.92 50.94
CA THR A 138 21.42 -51.30 51.13
C THR A 138 21.91 -51.91 49.80
N GLU A 139 22.83 -52.88 49.84
CA GLU A 139 23.39 -53.49 48.62
C GLU A 139 22.31 -54.11 47.71
N LYS A 140 21.25 -54.69 48.30
CA LYS A 140 20.08 -55.21 47.58
C LYS A 140 19.32 -54.11 46.83
N GLN A 141 19.12 -52.95 47.46
CA GLN A 141 18.51 -51.78 46.81
C GLN A 141 19.40 -51.25 45.68
N ARG A 142 20.72 -51.20 45.88
CA ARG A 142 21.70 -50.77 44.85
C ARG A 142 21.73 -51.72 43.64
N LYS A 143 21.59 -53.03 43.86
CA LYS A 143 21.51 -54.05 42.79
C LYS A 143 20.20 -53.96 42.01
N LYS A 144 19.07 -53.72 42.70
CA LYS A 144 17.75 -53.49 42.08
C LYS A 144 17.73 -52.22 41.24
N GLU A 145 18.23 -51.11 41.78
CA GLU A 145 18.36 -49.82 41.07
C GLU A 145 19.27 -49.94 39.83
N LYS A 146 20.38 -50.68 39.91
CA LYS A 146 21.25 -50.93 38.74
C LYS A 146 20.54 -51.75 37.66
N ALA A 147 19.67 -52.69 38.04
CA ALA A 147 18.87 -53.47 37.10
C ALA A 147 17.75 -52.62 36.47
N ASP A 148 17.07 -51.80 37.25
CA ASP A 148 16.01 -50.91 36.77
C ASP A 148 16.58 -49.83 35.83
N LYS A 149 17.73 -49.23 36.18
CA LYS A 149 18.45 -48.29 35.30
C LYS A 149 18.85 -48.91 33.96
N LYS A 150 19.25 -50.20 33.94
CA LYS A 150 19.54 -50.92 32.69
C LYS A 150 18.28 -51.17 31.87
N LYS A 151 17.16 -51.55 32.50
CA LYS A 151 15.86 -51.71 31.82
C LYS A 151 15.36 -50.39 31.26
N GLU A 152 15.51 -49.28 31.98
CA GLU A 152 15.19 -47.95 31.49
C GLU A 152 16.06 -47.56 30.30
N GLN A 153 17.37 -47.81 30.34
CA GLN A 153 18.26 -47.57 29.22
C GLN A 153 17.84 -48.36 27.97
N GLN A 154 17.45 -49.64 28.13
CA GLN A 154 16.93 -50.47 27.04
C GLN A 154 15.62 -49.91 26.48
N LYS A 155 14.65 -49.58 27.35
CA LYS A 155 13.38 -48.95 26.94
C LYS A 155 13.61 -47.63 26.18
N VAL A 156 14.55 -46.80 26.64
CA VAL A 156 14.90 -45.55 25.96
C VAL A 156 15.54 -45.82 24.60
N ALA A 157 16.42 -46.83 24.49
CA ALA A 157 17.03 -47.22 23.23
C ALA A 157 15.98 -47.74 22.23
N GLU A 158 15.06 -48.60 22.68
CA GLU A 158 13.95 -49.09 21.86
C GLU A 158 13.02 -47.97 21.41
N ARG A 159 12.65 -47.05 22.30
CA ARG A 159 11.88 -45.84 21.96
C ARG A 159 12.59 -44.97 20.92
N LYS A 160 13.92 -44.85 21.01
CA LYS A 160 14.72 -44.13 19.99
C LYS A 160 14.67 -44.84 18.64
N VAL A 161 14.74 -46.17 18.61
CA VAL A 161 14.65 -46.96 17.36
C VAL A 161 13.25 -46.85 16.75
N THR A 162 12.19 -46.97 17.54
CA THR A 162 10.81 -46.83 17.06
C THR A 162 10.52 -45.41 16.57
N SER A 163 11.01 -44.38 17.28
CA SER A 163 10.90 -42.99 16.85
C SER A 163 11.61 -42.75 15.51
N LYS A 164 12.82 -43.28 15.31
CA LYS A 164 13.53 -43.23 14.02
C LYS A 164 12.73 -43.90 12.90
N ARG A 165 12.12 -45.06 13.16
CA ARG A 165 11.26 -45.74 12.18
C ARG A 165 10.01 -44.92 11.85
N GLN A 166 9.41 -44.26 12.84
CA GLN A 166 8.28 -43.35 12.64
C GLN A 166 8.66 -42.13 11.79
N GLN A 167 9.85 -41.56 11.98
CA GLN A 167 10.38 -40.47 11.15
C GLN A 167 10.50 -40.88 9.67
N LEU A 168 10.90 -42.12 9.38
CA LEU A 168 10.96 -42.63 8.01
C LEU A 168 9.57 -42.61 7.33
N PHE A 169 8.51 -42.95 8.06
CA PHE A 169 7.14 -42.90 7.53
C PHE A 169 6.64 -41.47 7.29
N GLN A 170 7.15 -40.49 8.05
CA GLN A 170 6.84 -39.07 7.87
C GLN A 170 7.56 -38.44 6.67
N LEU A 171 8.58 -39.09 6.09
CA LEU A 171 9.34 -38.50 4.98
C LEU A 171 8.44 -38.13 3.78
N ARG A 172 7.41 -38.93 3.50
CA ARG A 172 6.49 -38.66 2.38
C ARG A 172 5.60 -37.45 2.65
N SER A 173 5.11 -37.27 3.88
CA SER A 173 4.33 -36.07 4.24
C SER A 173 5.22 -34.83 4.22
N ILE A 174 6.43 -34.92 4.81
CA ILE A 174 7.43 -33.85 4.79
C ILE A 174 7.78 -33.46 3.35
N GLN A 175 8.01 -34.41 2.45
CA GLN A 175 8.28 -34.11 1.04
C GLN A 175 7.11 -33.41 0.36
N SER A 176 5.87 -33.83 0.64
CA SER A 176 4.67 -33.17 0.10
C SER A 176 4.50 -31.74 0.63
N GLU A 177 4.82 -31.52 1.90
CA GLU A 177 4.80 -30.20 2.55
C GLU A 177 5.89 -29.29 1.99
N LEU A 178 7.11 -29.81 1.81
CA LEU A 178 8.21 -29.10 1.17
C LEU A 178 7.85 -28.66 -0.24
N LYS A 179 7.30 -29.56 -1.08
CA LYS A 179 6.83 -29.22 -2.43
C LYS A 179 5.78 -28.09 -2.41
N LYS A 180 4.77 -28.19 -1.53
CA LYS A 180 3.76 -27.13 -1.37
C LYS A 180 4.37 -25.81 -0.92
N ARG A 181 5.34 -25.84 0.01
CA ARG A 181 6.05 -24.66 0.52
C ARG A 181 6.91 -24.02 -0.56
N GLU A 182 7.60 -24.81 -1.37
CA GLU A 182 8.38 -24.37 -2.51
C GLU A 182 7.50 -23.71 -3.57
N GLN A 183 6.37 -24.33 -3.93
CA GLN A 183 5.40 -23.74 -4.87
C GLN A 183 4.88 -22.39 -4.36
N ARG A 184 4.44 -22.30 -3.11
CA ARG A 184 3.98 -21.04 -2.49
C ARG A 184 5.09 -19.98 -2.50
N THR A 185 6.33 -20.39 -2.22
CA THR A 185 7.48 -19.48 -2.20
C THR A 185 7.82 -18.98 -3.60
N CYS A 186 7.79 -19.86 -4.61
CA CYS A 186 8.00 -19.52 -6.02
C CYS A 186 6.92 -18.54 -6.51
N LEU A 187 5.64 -18.81 -6.23
CA LEU A 187 4.54 -17.91 -6.55
C LEU A 187 4.74 -16.53 -5.90
N ARG A 188 5.04 -16.48 -4.60
CA ARG A 188 5.31 -15.22 -3.90
C ARG A 188 6.51 -14.46 -4.48
N GLN A 189 7.57 -15.17 -4.86
CA GLN A 189 8.74 -14.55 -5.51
C GLN A 189 8.38 -13.98 -6.88
N SER A 190 7.63 -14.73 -7.70
CA SER A 190 7.18 -14.26 -9.02
C SER A 190 6.30 -13.01 -8.90
N GLN A 191 5.34 -13.00 -7.97
CA GLN A 191 4.49 -11.85 -7.70
C GLN A 191 5.30 -10.65 -7.17
N ARG A 192 6.29 -10.88 -6.29
CA ARG A 192 7.18 -9.83 -5.81
C ARG A 192 7.99 -9.21 -6.94
N LYS A 193 8.53 -10.02 -7.85
CA LYS A 193 9.26 -9.55 -9.04
C LYS A 193 8.34 -8.76 -9.97
N ALA A 194 7.14 -9.27 -10.26
CA ALA A 194 6.15 -8.57 -11.08
C ALA A 194 5.74 -7.22 -10.47
N ARG A 195 5.49 -7.17 -9.16
CA ARG A 195 5.21 -5.92 -8.44
C ARG A 195 6.38 -4.96 -8.46
N GLN A 196 7.62 -5.44 -8.33
CA GLN A 196 8.81 -4.60 -8.41
C GLN A 196 8.94 -3.98 -9.80
N LEU A 197 8.74 -4.76 -10.86
CA LEU A 197 8.76 -4.26 -12.24
C LEU A 197 7.64 -3.25 -12.49
N ALA A 198 6.41 -3.56 -12.10
CA ALA A 198 5.27 -2.64 -12.21
C ALA A 198 5.51 -1.35 -11.42
N ARG A 199 6.12 -1.43 -10.24
CA ARG A 199 6.43 -0.26 -9.41
C ARG A 199 7.36 0.73 -10.11
N LYS A 200 8.26 0.28 -10.99
CA LYS A 200 9.19 1.17 -11.71
C LYS A 200 8.51 2.08 -12.74
N THR A 201 7.38 1.63 -13.30
CA THR A 201 6.60 2.38 -14.29
C THR A 201 5.36 3.03 -13.68
N GLN A 202 4.86 2.52 -12.55
CA GLN A 202 3.66 3.04 -11.91
C GLN A 202 3.90 4.38 -11.18
N PRO A 203 3.00 5.37 -11.32
CA PRO A 203 3.06 6.60 -10.52
C PRO A 203 2.96 6.30 -9.02
N HIS A 204 3.80 6.96 -8.24
CA HIS A 204 3.88 6.87 -6.79
C HIS A 204 3.06 7.98 -6.11
N ARG A 205 2.61 7.68 -4.89
CA ARG A 205 2.00 8.69 -4.03
C ARG A 205 3.11 9.40 -3.25
N LEU A 206 3.58 10.53 -3.78
CA LEU A 206 4.61 11.36 -3.15
C LEU A 206 4.04 12.25 -2.02
N GLY A 207 2.81 12.75 -2.20
CA GLY A 207 2.15 13.65 -1.25
C GLY A 207 0.76 13.17 -0.83
N ARG A 208 -0.07 14.10 -0.32
CA ARG A 208 -1.44 13.81 0.11
C ARG A 208 -2.31 13.31 -1.04
N LEU A 209 -2.23 13.97 -2.19
CA LEU A 209 -3.06 13.68 -3.37
C LEU A 209 -2.46 12.52 -4.17
N LYS A 210 -3.34 11.67 -4.71
CA LYS A 210 -2.95 10.62 -5.66
C LYS A 210 -2.84 11.22 -7.06
N PHE A 211 -1.96 10.68 -7.89
CA PHE A 211 -1.93 11.04 -9.30
C PHE A 211 -3.25 10.64 -9.95
N GLN A 212 -3.85 11.58 -10.67
CA GLN A 212 -5.03 11.35 -11.49
C GLN A 212 -4.57 11.39 -12.95
N THR A 213 -4.89 10.32 -13.68
CA THR A 213 -4.64 10.26 -15.12
C THR A 213 -5.51 11.31 -15.81
N PRO A 214 -4.94 12.14 -16.71
CA PRO A 214 -5.75 13.02 -17.54
C PRO A 214 -6.66 12.21 -18.46
N ASP A 215 -7.72 12.86 -18.92
CA ASP A 215 -8.62 12.29 -19.92
C ASP A 215 -7.95 12.21 -21.28
N LEU A 216 -8.38 11.26 -22.11
CA LEU A 216 -7.86 11.09 -23.45
C LEU A 216 -8.41 12.21 -24.35
N GLU A 217 -7.51 12.91 -25.03
CA GLU A 217 -7.85 13.94 -26.02
C GLU A 217 -8.14 13.23 -27.36
N VAL A 218 -9.40 13.17 -27.77
CA VAL A 218 -9.86 12.43 -28.97
C VAL A 218 -10.94 13.23 -29.70
N GLN A 219 -10.84 13.30 -31.03
CA GLN A 219 -11.85 13.92 -31.89
C GLN A 219 -13.01 12.97 -32.16
N LEU A 220 -14.24 13.47 -32.10
CA LEU A 220 -15.41 12.72 -32.53
C LEU A 220 -15.45 12.55 -34.05
N SER A 221 -16.21 11.57 -34.55
CA SER A 221 -16.33 11.30 -35.99
C SER A 221 -16.82 12.52 -36.79
N ASP A 222 -17.68 13.34 -36.19
CA ASP A 222 -18.21 14.56 -36.80
C ASP A 222 -17.20 15.74 -36.77
N GLU A 223 -16.21 15.65 -35.88
CA GLU A 223 -15.20 16.69 -35.66
C GLU A 223 -13.91 16.46 -36.44
N LEU A 224 -13.71 15.23 -36.97
CA LEU A 224 -12.59 14.89 -37.84
C LEU A 224 -12.59 15.79 -39.08
N ALA A 225 -11.60 16.68 -39.15
CA ALA A 225 -11.48 17.61 -40.27
C ALA A 225 -10.80 16.95 -41.47
N GLY A 226 -11.29 17.21 -42.69
CA GLY A 226 -10.66 16.76 -43.95
C GLY A 226 -9.51 17.64 -44.48
N SER A 227 -9.26 18.82 -43.91
CA SER A 227 -8.00 19.57 -44.11
C SER A 227 -7.33 20.07 -42.81
N LEU A 228 -5.98 20.06 -42.76
CA LEU A 228 -5.18 20.63 -41.64
C LEU A 228 -5.51 22.10 -41.36
N ARG A 229 -5.97 22.85 -42.37
CA ARG A 229 -6.37 24.27 -42.20
C ARG A 229 -7.66 24.41 -41.38
N ARG A 230 -8.48 23.35 -41.32
CA ARG A 230 -9.74 23.31 -40.56
C ARG A 230 -9.59 22.58 -39.22
N LEU A 231 -8.46 21.91 -38.98
CA LEU A 231 -8.21 21.25 -37.70
C LEU A 231 -8.20 22.28 -36.59
N LYS A 232 -9.03 22.05 -35.57
CA LYS A 232 -8.96 22.74 -34.30
C LYS A 232 -7.95 22.01 -33.42
N PRO A 233 -6.87 22.66 -32.99
CA PRO A 233 -5.94 22.03 -32.06
C PRO A 233 -6.65 21.82 -30.72
N GLU A 234 -6.54 20.60 -30.20
CA GLU A 234 -7.09 20.20 -28.91
C GLU A 234 -5.97 20.00 -27.90
N GLY A 235 -6.34 20.10 -26.62
CA GLY A 235 -5.42 19.84 -25.51
C GLY A 235 -4.46 20.98 -25.17
N SER A 236 -3.65 20.73 -24.14
CA SER A 236 -2.62 21.66 -23.69
C SER A 236 -1.30 20.93 -23.47
N VAL A 237 -0.29 21.26 -24.29
CA VAL A 237 1.06 20.70 -24.19
C VAL A 237 1.67 20.94 -22.80
N LEU A 238 1.39 22.10 -22.19
CA LEU A 238 1.87 22.40 -20.84
C LEU A 238 1.26 21.45 -19.80
N MET A 239 -0.02 21.13 -19.93
CA MET A 239 -0.70 20.20 -19.03
C MET A 239 -0.20 18.77 -19.23
N ASP A 240 -0.02 18.32 -20.48
CA ASP A 240 0.58 17.01 -20.80
C ASP A 240 1.97 16.86 -20.16
N ARG A 241 2.85 17.85 -20.35
CA ARG A 241 4.20 17.85 -19.74
C ARG A 241 4.13 17.85 -18.22
N PHE A 242 3.23 18.63 -17.63
CA PHE A 242 3.03 18.67 -16.18
C PHE A 242 2.55 17.32 -15.63
N ARG A 243 1.59 16.68 -16.29
CA ARG A 243 1.10 15.34 -15.93
C ARG A 243 2.16 14.26 -16.15
N SER A 244 2.98 14.36 -17.20
CA SER A 244 4.15 13.49 -17.41
C SER A 244 5.15 13.60 -16.27
N PHE A 245 5.47 14.82 -15.78
CA PHE A 245 6.36 14.98 -14.62
C PHE A 245 5.79 14.34 -13.35
N GLN A 246 4.47 14.41 -13.15
CA GLN A 246 3.80 13.74 -12.04
C GLN A 246 3.83 12.22 -12.19
N LYS A 247 3.50 11.69 -13.38
CA LYS A 247 3.50 10.26 -13.68
C LYS A 247 4.89 9.65 -13.52
N ARG A 248 5.93 10.42 -13.86
CA ARG A 248 7.36 10.07 -13.69
C ARG A 248 7.90 10.24 -12.28
N ASN A 249 7.08 10.64 -11.31
CA ASN A 249 7.48 10.86 -9.91
C ASN A 249 8.55 11.95 -9.74
N MET A 250 8.60 12.94 -10.66
CA MET A 250 9.49 14.10 -10.52
C MET A 250 8.84 15.23 -9.71
N ILE A 251 7.53 15.41 -9.89
CA ILE A 251 6.72 16.42 -9.20
C ILE A 251 5.55 15.72 -8.53
N GLU A 252 5.20 16.12 -7.32
CA GLU A 252 4.02 15.56 -6.66
C GLU A 252 2.71 16.19 -7.17
N PRO A 253 1.61 15.43 -7.22
CA PRO A 253 0.29 15.98 -7.48
C PRO A 253 -0.12 17.01 -6.41
N ARG A 254 -0.41 18.24 -6.84
CA ARG A 254 -0.83 19.36 -5.97
C ARG A 254 -1.99 20.12 -6.58
N GLU A 255 -2.80 20.70 -5.70
CA GLU A 255 -3.82 21.69 -6.04
C GLU A 255 -3.31 23.09 -5.71
N ARG A 256 -3.80 24.09 -6.44
CA ARG A 256 -3.48 25.49 -6.16
C ARG A 256 -4.03 25.87 -4.79
N ALA A 257 -3.15 26.29 -3.89
CA ALA A 257 -3.54 26.79 -2.59
C ALA A 257 -4.40 28.05 -2.75
N LYS A 258 -5.61 28.04 -2.17
CA LYS A 258 -6.47 29.23 -2.10
C LYS A 258 -5.99 30.10 -0.95
N PHE A 259 -5.61 31.35 -1.23
CA PHE A 259 -5.26 32.31 -0.20
C PHE A 259 -6.53 32.75 0.54
N LYS A 260 -6.84 32.08 1.66
CA LYS A 260 -7.90 32.48 2.59
C LYS A 260 -7.27 32.78 3.93
N ARG A 261 -7.56 33.97 4.47
CA ARG A 261 -7.11 34.34 5.82
C ARG A 261 -7.94 33.57 6.84
N LYS A 262 -7.30 33.07 7.89
CA LYS A 262 -7.98 32.41 9.02
C LYS A 262 -8.88 33.38 9.79
N TYR A 263 -8.43 34.62 9.94
CA TYR A 263 -9.13 35.67 10.69
C TYR A 263 -9.54 36.82 9.77
N LYS A 264 -10.68 37.45 10.11
CA LYS A 264 -11.15 38.66 9.43
C LYS A 264 -10.13 39.78 9.65
N LEU A 265 -9.78 40.50 8.56
CA LEU A 265 -8.93 41.67 8.69
C LEU A 265 -9.73 42.80 9.34
N LYS A 266 -9.22 43.33 10.46
CA LYS A 266 -9.79 44.52 11.09
C LYS A 266 -9.27 45.75 10.36
N TYR A 267 -10.15 46.46 9.67
CA TYR A 267 -9.84 47.78 9.15
C TYR A 267 -9.99 48.78 10.28
N VAL A 268 -8.96 49.59 10.50
CA VAL A 268 -8.97 50.69 11.46
C VAL A 268 -8.63 51.95 10.68
N GLU A 269 -9.42 52.99 10.87
CA GLU A 269 -9.13 54.29 10.30
C GLU A 269 -7.81 54.82 10.87
N LYS A 270 -6.96 55.35 9.99
CA LYS A 270 -5.72 55.97 10.42
C LYS A 270 -6.06 57.24 11.23
N ARG A 271 -5.34 57.47 12.33
CA ARG A 271 -5.55 58.62 13.23
C ARG A 271 -5.57 59.97 12.51
N ALA A 272 -4.75 60.13 11.47
CA ALA A 272 -4.69 61.35 10.67
C ALA A 272 -6.01 61.69 9.97
N PHE A 273 -6.78 60.70 9.52
CA PHE A 273 -8.07 60.93 8.87
C PHE A 273 -9.19 61.17 9.89
N LYS A 274 -9.12 60.48 11.03
CA LYS A 274 -10.05 60.68 12.15
C LYS A 274 -9.99 62.10 12.76
N ALA A 275 -8.86 62.80 12.63
CA ALA A 275 -8.69 64.16 13.17
C ALA A 275 -9.23 65.27 12.25
N VAL A 276 -9.51 64.95 10.97
CA VAL A 276 -9.96 65.92 9.95
C VAL A 276 -11.47 65.83 9.73
N THR A 277 -12.12 64.79 10.24
CA THR A 277 -13.57 64.52 10.10
C THR A 277 -14.25 64.73 11.44
#